data_AF-A0A0F3RLM9-F1
#
_entry.id   AF-A0A0F3RLM9-F1
#
_cell.length_a   1.000
_cell.length_b   1.000
_cell.length_c   1.000
_cell.angle_alpha   90.00
_cell.angle_beta   90.00
_cell.angle_gamma   90.00
#
_symmetry.space_group_name_H-M   'P 1'
#
loop_
_entity.id
_entity.type
_entity.pdbx_description
1 polymer ?
#
loop_
_entity_poly.entity_id
_entity_poly.type
_entity_poly.pdbx_seq_one_letter_code
_entity_poly.pdbx_strand_id
1 'polypeptide(L)'
;MQARERRLSYDKMTKFLQVLCGEASALLRDFALLALYTGARKSNVLEMEWDNIDFVRKIWRIPKTKNGKAQNVPLTDEIIEILQARKLTSKSKLALSTDRSKSGHLEYPYR
;
A
#
# COMPACT_ATOMS: atom_id res chain seq x y z
N MET A 1 27.16 15.85 -4.05
CA MET A 1 26.03 14.94 -4.32
C MET A 1 24.76 15.80 -4.33
N GLN A 2 24.20 16.14 -5.50
CA GLN A 2 22.93 16.87 -5.55
C GLN A 2 21.78 15.93 -5.23
N ALA A 3 20.89 16.35 -4.32
CA ALA A 3 19.63 15.66 -4.07
C ALA A 3 18.75 15.77 -5.32
N ARG A 4 18.39 14.63 -5.92
CA ARG A 4 17.43 14.59 -7.04
C ARG A 4 16.02 14.81 -6.50
N GLU A 5 15.38 15.93 -6.85
CA GLU A 5 13.94 16.09 -6.65
C GLU A 5 13.17 15.33 -7.73
N ARG A 6 12.80 14.08 -7.44
CA ARG A 6 11.89 13.28 -8.26
C ARG A 6 10.52 13.24 -7.61
N ARG A 7 9.72 14.27 -7.85
CA ARG A 7 8.30 14.32 -7.45
C ARG A 7 7.41 14.22 -8.69
N LEU A 8 6.22 13.66 -8.53
CA LEU A 8 5.19 13.76 -9.55
C LEU A 8 4.73 15.21 -9.61
N SER A 9 4.74 15.82 -10.81
CA SER A 9 4.03 17.07 -11.03
C SER A 9 2.52 16.82 -10.98
N TYR A 10 1.73 17.87 -10.82
CA TYR A 10 0.27 17.78 -10.79
C TYR A 10 -0.28 17.05 -12.03
N ASP A 11 0.17 17.43 -13.24
CA ASP A 11 -0.26 16.77 -14.48
C ASP A 11 0.10 15.28 -14.54
N LYS A 12 1.27 14.91 -14.00
CA LYS A 12 1.69 13.51 -13.92
C LYS A 12 0.84 12.75 -12.90
N MET A 13 0.43 13.40 -11.82
CA MET A 13 -0.45 12.82 -10.81
C MET A 13 -1.85 12.56 -11.39
N THR A 14 -2.41 13.49 -12.15
CA THR A 14 -3.70 13.28 -12.84
C THR A 14 -3.65 12.09 -13.79
N LYS A 15 -2.61 12.02 -14.64
CA LYS A 15 -2.42 10.87 -15.55
C LYS A 15 -2.21 9.57 -14.80
N PHE A 16 -1.44 9.61 -13.70
CA PHE A 16 -1.21 8.44 -12.85
C PHE A 16 -2.52 7.91 -12.26
N LEU A 17 -3.35 8.78 -11.69
CA LEU A 17 -4.64 8.38 -11.13
C LEU A 17 -5.60 7.86 -12.21
N GLN A 18 -5.62 8.46 -13.40
CA GLN A 18 -6.41 7.96 -14.53
C GLN A 18 -6.05 6.51 -14.90
N VAL A 19 -4.75 6.21 -15.04
CA VAL A 19 -4.29 4.85 -15.35
C VAL A 19 -4.62 3.86 -14.23
N LEU A 20 -4.46 4.27 -12.96
CA LEU A 20 -4.82 3.43 -11.82
C LEU A 20 -6.31 3.09 -11.77
N CYS A 21 -7.18 4.03 -12.14
CA CYS A 21 -8.63 3.82 -12.14
C CYS A 21 -9.14 3.09 -13.40
N GLY A 22 -8.44 3.18 -14.53
CA GLY A 22 -8.90 2.62 -15.81
C GLY A 22 -8.30 1.28 -16.19
N GLU A 23 -6.98 1.11 -16.05
CA GLU A 23 -6.24 0.00 -16.69
C GLU A 23 -5.53 -0.91 -15.69
N ALA A 24 -5.23 -0.41 -14.48
CA ALA A 24 -4.51 -1.19 -13.48
C ALA A 24 -5.35 -2.33 -12.90
N SER A 25 -4.70 -3.47 -12.64
CA SER A 25 -5.32 -4.53 -11.84
C SER A 25 -5.71 -4.00 -10.45
N ALA A 26 -6.78 -4.54 -9.86
CA ALA A 26 -7.25 -4.12 -8.54
C ALA A 26 -6.13 -4.19 -7.48
N LEU A 27 -5.30 -5.24 -7.51
CA LEU A 27 -4.15 -5.38 -6.61
C LEU A 27 -3.13 -4.24 -6.78
N LEU A 28 -2.77 -3.90 -8.02
CA LEU A 28 -1.82 -2.83 -8.29
C LEU A 28 -2.38 -1.45 -7.92
N ARG A 29 -3.66 -1.21 -8.23
CA ARG A 29 -4.38 0.00 -7.85
C ARG A 29 -4.38 0.18 -6.34
N ASP A 30 -4.81 -0.83 -5.60
CA ASP A 30 -4.90 -0.77 -4.14
C ASP A 30 -3.51 -0.57 -3.51
N PHE A 31 -2.47 -1.25 -4.02
CA PHE A 31 -1.08 -1.01 -3.61
C PHE A 31 -0.65 0.44 -3.84
N ALA A 32 -0.92 0.99 -5.03
CA ALA A 32 -0.51 2.34 -5.39
C ALA A 32 -1.23 3.40 -4.54
N LEU A 33 -2.53 3.22 -4.27
CA LEU A 33 -3.31 4.09 -3.39
C LEU A 33 -2.81 4.01 -1.95
N LEU A 34 -2.58 2.81 -1.42
CA LEU A 34 -1.99 2.63 -0.09
C LEU A 34 -0.64 3.35 0.02
N ALA A 35 0.26 3.16 -0.95
CA ALA A 35 1.56 3.81 -0.94
C ALA A 35 1.45 5.34 -1.02
N LEU A 36 0.50 5.86 -1.82
CA LEU A 36 0.28 7.29 -1.99
C LEU A 36 -0.27 7.95 -0.73
N TYR A 37 -1.31 7.37 -0.12
CA TYR A 37 -2.00 7.97 1.03
C TYR A 37 -1.23 7.78 2.34
N THR A 38 -0.52 6.66 2.50
CA THR A 38 0.24 6.40 3.74
C THR A 38 1.62 7.03 3.74
N GLY A 39 2.18 7.31 2.56
CA GLY A 39 3.59 7.71 2.40
C GLY A 39 4.59 6.67 2.93
N ALA A 40 4.13 5.44 3.21
CA ALA A 40 4.97 4.40 3.76
C ALA A 40 5.97 3.85 2.73
N ARG A 41 7.06 3.24 3.22
CA ARG A 41 8.03 2.59 2.34
C ARG A 41 7.34 1.47 1.57
N LYS A 42 7.70 1.32 0.29
CA LYS A 42 7.20 0.24 -0.58
C LYS A 42 7.18 -1.12 0.11
N SER A 43 8.30 -1.54 0.73
CA SER A 43 8.40 -2.82 1.42
C SER A 43 7.35 -2.97 2.53
N ASN A 44 7.17 -1.93 3.35
CA ASN A 44 6.19 -1.95 4.43
C ASN A 44 4.77 -2.14 3.89
N VAL A 45 4.42 -1.46 2.79
CA VAL A 45 3.09 -1.60 2.19
C VAL A 45 2.89 -3.01 1.65
N LEU A 46 3.90 -3.57 0.97
CA LEU A 46 3.86 -4.93 0.43
C LEU A 46 3.78 -6.02 1.52
N GLU A 47 4.42 -5.77 2.66
CA GLU A 47 4.47 -6.66 3.83
C GLU A 47 3.38 -6.33 4.86
N MET A 48 2.37 -5.53 4.50
CA MET A 48 1.29 -5.14 5.40
C MET A 48 0.49 -6.37 5.86
N GLU A 49 0.51 -6.65 7.16
CA GLU A 49 -0.28 -7.72 7.78
C GLU A 49 -1.59 -7.18 8.37
N TRP A 50 -2.65 -7.99 8.32
CA TRP A 50 -3.94 -7.64 8.91
C TRP A 50 -3.86 -7.39 10.42
N ASP A 51 -3.02 -8.15 11.12
CA ASP A 51 -2.79 -8.07 12.57
C ASP A 51 -2.14 -6.75 13.01
N ASN A 52 -1.68 -5.95 12.04
CA ASN A 52 -1.09 -4.64 12.28
C ASN A 52 -2.07 -3.49 12.02
N ILE A 53 -3.32 -3.77 11.66
CA ILE A 53 -4.33 -2.76 11.36
C ILE A 53 -5.41 -2.76 12.45
N ASP A 54 -5.52 -1.63 13.14
CA ASP A 54 -6.66 -1.31 13.98
C ASP A 54 -7.70 -0.57 13.14
N PHE A 55 -8.73 -1.29 12.69
CA PHE A 55 -9.81 -0.74 11.86
C PHE A 55 -10.73 0.22 12.63
N VAL A 56 -10.79 0.11 13.96
CA VAL A 56 -11.63 0.98 14.79
C VAL A 56 -10.95 2.33 14.97
N ARG A 57 -9.67 2.31 15.34
CA ARG A 57 -8.86 3.53 15.50
C ARG A 57 -8.34 4.08 14.19
N LYS A 58 -8.50 3.35 13.09
CA LYS A 58 -7.98 3.66 11.75
C LYS A 58 -6.46 3.88 11.78
N ILE A 59 -5.75 2.95 12.41
CA ILE A 59 -4.29 3.02 12.57
C ILE A 59 -3.66 1.75 11.98
N TRP A 60 -2.65 1.94 11.15
CA TRP A 60 -1.72 0.89 10.75
C TRP A 60 -0.41 1.00 11.53
N ARG A 61 -0.05 -0.04 12.27
CA ARG A 61 1.20 -0.14 13.01
C ARG A 61 2.26 -0.86 12.17
N ILE A 62 3.31 -0.15 11.77
CA ILE A 62 4.47 -0.73 11.10
C ILE A 62 5.46 -1.21 12.18
N PRO A 63 5.65 -2.53 12.39
CA PRO A 63 6.40 -3.04 13.54
C PRO A 63 7.92 -2.89 13.41
N LYS A 64 8.45 -2.99 12.19
CA LYS A 64 9.87 -2.76 11.88
C LYS A 64 9.98 -1.69 10.80
N THR A 65 10.65 -0.60 11.11
CA THR A 65 11.14 0.34 10.09
C THR A 65 12.63 0.14 9.87
N LYS A 66 13.16 0.67 8.76
CA LYS A 66 14.59 0.66 8.43
C LYS A 66 15.51 1.17 9.57
N ASN A 67 14.97 1.95 10.51
CA ASN A 67 15.70 2.52 11.64
C ASN A 67 15.32 1.87 12.99
N GLY A 68 14.67 0.70 12.98
CA GLY A 68 14.38 -0.10 14.18
C GLY A 68 13.25 0.41 15.08
N LYS A 69 12.61 1.54 14.74
CA LYS A 69 11.47 2.08 15.52
C LYS A 69 10.15 1.71 14.86
N ALA A 70 9.20 1.20 15.64
CA ALA A 70 7.83 1.03 15.18
C ALA A 70 7.20 2.40 14.87
N GLN A 71 6.31 2.45 13.88
CA GLN A 71 5.61 3.66 13.47
C GLN A 71 4.11 3.38 13.37
N ASN A 72 3.29 4.29 13.90
CA ASN A 72 1.85 4.28 13.65
C ASN A 72 1.56 5.23 12.49
N VAL A 73 0.79 4.75 11.51
CA VAL A 73 0.33 5.51 10.36
C VAL A 73 -1.18 5.64 10.46
N PRO A 74 -1.74 6.87 10.56
CA PRO A 74 -3.18 7.06 10.49
C PRO A 74 -3.67 6.71 9.08
N LEU A 75 -4.82 6.07 9.00
CA LEU A 75 -5.47 5.66 7.76
C LEU A 75 -6.68 6.56 7.52
N THR A 76 -6.85 7.02 6.28
CA THR A 76 -8.05 7.74 5.86
C THR A 76 -9.21 6.77 5.65
N ASP A 77 -10.41 7.30 5.54
CA ASP A 77 -11.63 6.49 5.38
C ASP A 77 -11.61 5.71 4.06
N GLU A 78 -11.10 6.34 2.99
CA GLU A 78 -10.93 5.71 1.69
C GLU A 78 -9.97 4.50 1.77
N ILE A 79 -8.91 4.61 2.56
CA ILE A 79 -7.97 3.50 2.76
C ILE A 79 -8.60 2.39 3.60
N ILE A 80 -9.41 2.73 4.60
CA ILE A 80 -10.14 1.75 5.40
C ILE A 80 -11.13 0.97 4.53
N GLU A 81 -11.87 1.64 3.64
CA GLU A 81 -12.79 0.99 2.71
C GLU A 81 -12.07 0.00 1.79
N ILE A 82 -10.94 0.41 1.20
CA ILE A 82 -10.10 -0.49 0.38
C ILE A 82 -9.64 -1.70 1.20
N LEU A 83 -9.12 -1.48 2.41
CA LEU A 83 -8.60 -2.55 3.25
C LEU A 83 -9.71 -3.51 3.69
N GLN A 84 -10.91 -3.01 4.02
CA GLN A 84 -12.07 -3.83 4.37
C GLN A 84 -12.53 -4.68 3.19
N ALA A 85 -12.67 -4.09 2.00
CA ALA A 85 -13.06 -4.81 0.79
C ALA A 85 -12.07 -5.94 0.46
N ARG A 86 -10.77 -5.69 0.60
CA ARG A 86 -9.74 -6.72 0.44
C ARG A 86 -9.78 -7.80 1.51
N LYS A 87 -10.05 -7.44 2.76
CA LYS A 87 -10.10 -8.38 3.89
C LYS A 87 -11.24 -9.41 3.73
N LEU A 88 -12.37 -9.01 3.14
CA LEU A 88 -13.52 -9.90 2.89
C LEU A 88 -13.18 -11.07 1.95
N THR A 89 -12.25 -10.88 1.02
CA THR A 89 -11.87 -11.89 0.02
C THR A 89 -10.51 -12.54 0.30
N SER A 90 -9.77 -12.02 1.28
CA SER A 90 -8.43 -12.53 1.61
C SER A 90 -8.49 -13.81 2.45
N LYS A 91 -7.64 -14.77 2.07
CA LYS A 91 -7.34 -15.97 2.86
C LYS A 91 -5.91 -15.95 3.42
N SER A 92 -5.19 -14.84 3.21
CA SER A 92 -3.79 -14.68 3.57
C SER A 92 -3.64 -13.81 4.81
N LYS A 93 -2.49 -13.95 5.47
CA LYS A 93 -2.05 -13.06 6.54
C LYS A 93 -1.79 -11.63 6.03
N LEU A 94 -1.42 -11.50 4.75
CA LEU A 94 -1.01 -10.24 4.13
C LEU A 94 -2.18 -9.53 3.43
N ALA A 95 -2.22 -8.21 3.54
CA ALA A 95 -3.25 -7.37 2.94
C ALA A 95 -3.15 -7.31 1.41
N LEU A 96 -1.93 -7.36 0.88
CA LEU A 96 -1.62 -7.35 -0.56
C LEU A 96 -1.10 -8.71 -1.02
N SER A 97 -1.79 -9.79 -0.65
CA SER A 97 -1.44 -11.14 -1.09
C SER A 97 -1.71 -11.38 -2.57
N THR A 98 -0.88 -12.20 -3.20
CA THR A 98 -1.11 -12.74 -4.55
C THR A 98 -0.74 -14.21 -4.55
N ASP A 99 -1.52 -15.01 -5.25
CA ASP A 99 -1.28 -16.43 -5.52
C ASP A 99 -0.15 -16.66 -6.55
N ARG A 100 0.28 -15.59 -7.24
CA ARG A 100 1.27 -15.67 -8.32
C ARG A 100 2.73 -15.54 -7.85
N SER A 101 3.01 -15.46 -6.56
CA SER A 101 4.38 -15.34 -6.03
C SER A 101 4.71 -16.43 -5.00
N LYS A 102 5.97 -16.87 -4.98
CA LYS A 102 6.47 -17.88 -4.03
C LYS A 102 6.41 -17.40 -2.57
N SER A 103 6.39 -16.09 -2.35
CA SER A 103 6.31 -15.46 -1.02
C SER A 103 4.88 -15.08 -0.60
N GLY A 104 3.88 -15.32 -1.46
CA GLY A 104 2.47 -15.05 -1.16
C GLY A 104 2.07 -13.56 -1.18
N HIS A 105 2.95 -12.64 -1.59
CA HIS A 105 2.67 -11.20 -1.75
C HIS A 105 3.25 -10.61 -3.04
N LEU A 106 2.77 -9.42 -3.43
CA LEU A 106 3.19 -8.75 -4.66
C LEU A 106 4.67 -8.29 -4.58
N GLU A 107 5.61 -9.10 -5.05
CA GLU A 107 7.04 -8.75 -5.00
C GLU A 107 7.42 -7.64 -6.00
N TYR A 108 6.87 -7.70 -7.22
CA TYR A 108 7.21 -6.80 -8.32
C TYR A 108 5.95 -6.17 -8.93
N PRO A 109 5.53 -4.98 -8.45
CA PRO A 109 4.34 -4.30 -8.96
C PRO A 109 4.51 -3.69 -10.37
N TYR A 110 5.66 -3.90 -11.02
CA TYR A 110 6.03 -3.24 -12.27
C TYR A 110 6.43 -4.22 -13.38
N ARG A 111 6.15 -5.52 -13.20
CA ARG A 111 6.37 -6.54 -14.23
C ARG A 111 5.09 -6.80 -14.99
#